data_AF-A0A8S0H9B0-F1
#
_entry.id   AF-A0A8S0H9B0-F1
#
_cell.length_a   1.000
_cell.length_b   1.000
_cell.length_c   1.000
_cell.angle_alpha   90.00
_cell.angle_beta   90.00
_cell.angle_gamma   90.00
#
_symmetry.space_group_name_H-M   'P 1'
#
loop_
_entity.id
_entity.type
_entity.pdbx_description
1 polymer ?
#
loop_
_entity_poly.entity_id
_entity_poly.type
_entity_poly.pdbx_seq_one_letter_code
_entity_poly.pdbx_strand_id
1 'polypeptide(L)'
;MIERLGSQVRGFHEGQRVIAGAITPSGQSYACLCGCGSQDGPDTRHGFRATGGWKFGNTIDGCQAEYVRVPDALANLCPIPDGLSDEEVLMCPDIMSTGFSGAERAEVNIGDSVAVFALAPSACARWPEQGSRVPPPSLASTPWPRA
;
A
#
# COMPACT_ATOMS: atom_id res chain seq x y z
N MET A 1 -1.27 -11.38 -13.59
CA MET A 1 -2.39 -12.24 -14.04
C MET A 1 -2.46 -13.46 -13.13
N ILE A 2 -3.64 -14.03 -12.91
CA ILE A 2 -3.76 -15.26 -12.11
C ILE A 2 -3.46 -16.47 -12.99
N GLU A 3 -2.40 -17.20 -12.67
CA GLU A 3 -2.02 -18.36 -13.48
C GLU A 3 -2.57 -19.67 -12.95
N ARG A 4 -2.68 -19.80 -11.62
CA ARG A 4 -3.31 -20.94 -10.96
C ARG A 4 -4.01 -20.50 -9.69
N LEU A 5 -5.14 -21.13 -9.40
CA LEU A 5 -5.89 -20.93 -8.16
C LEU A 5 -5.80 -22.14 -7.23
N GLY A 6 -5.81 -21.86 -5.92
CA GLY A 6 -6.06 -22.89 -4.91
C GLY A 6 -7.52 -23.37 -4.99
N SER A 7 -7.77 -24.63 -4.67
CA SER A 7 -9.10 -25.26 -4.76
C SER A 7 -10.19 -24.57 -3.95
N GLN A 8 -9.81 -23.86 -2.89
CA GLN A 8 -10.74 -23.16 -1.99
C GLN A 8 -10.91 -21.66 -2.32
N VAL A 9 -10.19 -21.14 -3.32
CA VAL A 9 -10.33 -19.73 -3.74
C VAL A 9 -11.62 -19.58 -4.55
N ARG A 10 -12.40 -18.54 -4.25
CA ARG A 10 -13.68 -18.24 -4.89
C ARG A 10 -13.68 -16.81 -5.41
N GLY A 11 -14.54 -16.50 -6.39
CA GLY A 11 -14.68 -15.14 -6.93
C GLY A 11 -13.55 -14.67 -7.86
N PHE A 12 -12.55 -15.52 -8.09
CA PHE A 12 -11.48 -15.30 -9.05
C PHE A 12 -11.45 -16.41 -10.11
N HIS A 13 -10.87 -16.12 -11.26
CA HIS A 13 -10.63 -17.11 -12.32
C HIS A 13 -9.19 -17.02 -12.84
N GLU A 14 -8.66 -18.13 -13.35
CA GLU A 14 -7.38 -18.16 -14.05
C GLU A 14 -7.46 -17.26 -15.30
N GLY A 15 -6.39 -16.52 -15.58
CA GLY A 15 -6.34 -15.46 -16.58
C GLY A 15 -6.82 -14.09 -16.09
N GLN A 16 -7.38 -13.97 -14.87
CA GLN A 16 -7.87 -12.67 -14.40
C GLN A 16 -6.72 -11.69 -14.09
N ARG A 17 -6.92 -10.42 -14.45
CA ARG A 17 -6.04 -9.31 -14.03
C ARG A 17 -6.38 -8.91 -12.60
N VAL A 18 -5.37 -8.96 -11.74
CA VAL A 18 -5.50 -8.65 -10.31
C VAL A 18 -4.26 -7.92 -9.82
N ILE A 19 -4.44 -7.18 -8.74
CA ILE A 19 -3.38 -6.55 -7.99
C ILE A 19 -3.27 -7.20 -6.61
N ALA A 20 -2.04 -7.42 -6.16
CA ALA A 20 -1.74 -7.92 -4.82
C ALA A 20 -1.08 -6.80 -4.01
N GLY A 21 -1.51 -6.58 -2.77
CA GLY A 21 -0.85 -5.63 -1.86
C GLY A 21 0.56 -6.08 -1.48
N ALA A 22 1.46 -5.14 -1.19
CA ALA A 22 2.78 -5.47 -0.63
C ALA A 22 2.69 -6.08 0.78
N ILE A 23 1.63 -5.71 1.51
CA ILE A 23 1.22 -6.29 2.78
C ILE A 23 0.15 -7.34 2.49
N THR A 24 0.41 -8.60 2.85
CA THR A 24 -0.46 -9.76 2.60
C THR A 24 -0.85 -10.46 3.91
N PRO A 25 -1.76 -9.88 4.71
CA PRO A 25 -2.23 -10.49 5.94
C PRO A 25 -3.00 -11.82 5.70
N SER A 26 -3.13 -12.63 6.75
CA SER A 26 -3.96 -13.84 6.75
C SER A 26 -5.46 -13.54 6.68
N GLY A 27 -5.87 -12.34 7.08
CA GLY A 27 -7.26 -11.94 7.19
C GLY A 27 -8.02 -12.57 8.38
N GLN A 28 -7.36 -13.39 9.20
CA GLN A 28 -8.02 -14.16 10.27
C GLN A 28 -7.35 -13.99 11.65
N SER A 29 -6.12 -13.46 11.72
CA SER A 29 -5.45 -13.20 13.00
C SER A 29 -6.13 -12.09 13.80
N TYR A 30 -5.89 -12.02 15.11
CA TYR A 30 -6.43 -10.96 15.95
C TYR A 30 -5.97 -9.57 15.46
N ALA A 31 -4.74 -9.43 14.96
CA ALA A 31 -4.29 -8.20 14.30
C ALA A 31 -5.17 -7.82 13.10
N CYS A 32 -5.51 -8.78 12.24
CA CYS A 32 -6.40 -8.52 11.08
C CYS A 32 -7.79 -8.08 11.52
N LEU A 33 -8.36 -8.76 12.51
CA LEU A 33 -9.70 -8.45 13.04
C LEU A 33 -9.75 -7.09 13.76
N CYS A 34 -8.61 -6.62 14.27
CA CYS A 34 -8.46 -5.28 14.86
C CYS A 34 -8.10 -4.19 13.83
N GLY A 35 -8.06 -4.48 12.52
CA GLY A 35 -7.68 -3.51 11.48
C GLY A 35 -6.16 -3.25 11.39
N CYS A 36 -5.34 -4.04 12.08
CA CYS A 36 -3.88 -3.94 12.11
C CYS A 36 -3.21 -4.97 11.19
N GLY A 37 -3.68 -5.14 9.95
CA GLY A 37 -3.21 -6.18 9.03
C GLY A 37 -1.70 -6.18 8.75
N SER A 38 -1.03 -5.03 8.86
CA SER A 38 0.45 -4.94 8.77
C SER A 38 1.19 -5.67 9.90
N GLN A 39 0.50 -5.95 11.00
CA GLN A 39 1.01 -6.68 12.16
C GLN A 39 0.48 -8.13 12.25
N ASP A 40 0.04 -8.70 11.12
CA ASP A 40 -0.48 -10.06 11.04
C ASP A 40 0.48 -11.08 11.68
N GLY A 41 -0.01 -11.86 12.64
CA GLY A 41 0.77 -12.89 13.32
C GLY A 41 -0.08 -14.11 13.65
N PRO A 42 -0.65 -14.83 12.65
CA PRO A 42 -1.56 -15.95 12.88
C PRO A 42 -0.89 -17.13 13.60
N ASP A 43 0.44 -17.20 13.53
CA ASP A 43 1.29 -18.19 14.19
C ASP A 43 1.70 -17.79 15.62
N THR A 44 1.30 -16.60 16.08
CA THR A 44 1.59 -16.10 17.43
C THR A 44 0.39 -16.30 18.34
N ARG A 45 0.65 -16.50 19.65
CA ARG A 45 -0.41 -16.66 20.66
C ARG A 45 -1.43 -15.51 20.67
N HIS A 46 -0.95 -14.29 20.42
CA HIS A 46 -1.77 -13.08 20.53
C HIS A 46 -2.28 -12.56 19.19
N GLY A 47 -1.93 -13.22 18.08
CA GLY A 47 -2.33 -12.80 16.74
C GLY A 47 -1.58 -11.58 16.19
N PHE A 48 -0.52 -11.12 16.85
CA PHE A 48 0.27 -9.93 16.50
C PHE A 48 1.75 -10.25 16.31
N ARG A 49 2.33 -9.74 15.23
CA ARG A 49 3.77 -9.77 14.95
C ARG A 49 4.17 -8.46 14.28
N ALA A 50 5.19 -7.79 14.81
CA ALA A 50 5.71 -6.58 14.18
C ALA A 50 6.07 -6.86 12.71
N THR A 51 5.55 -6.05 11.78
CA THR A 51 5.73 -6.20 10.32
C THR A 51 5.31 -7.56 9.73
N GLY A 52 4.53 -8.37 10.46
CA GLY A 52 4.20 -9.73 10.02
C GLY A 52 3.27 -9.81 8.80
N GLY A 53 2.57 -8.73 8.49
CA GLY A 53 1.79 -8.61 7.25
C GLY A 53 2.67 -8.40 6.01
N TRP A 54 3.88 -7.84 6.15
CA TRP A 54 4.80 -7.68 5.02
C TRP A 54 5.52 -9.00 4.76
N LYS A 55 5.07 -9.74 3.74
CA LYS A 55 5.60 -11.08 3.43
C LYS A 55 6.54 -11.08 2.22
N PHE A 56 6.14 -10.47 1.10
CA PHE A 56 6.94 -10.46 -0.14
C PHE A 56 8.31 -9.81 0.07
N GLY A 57 9.37 -10.57 -0.20
CA GLY A 57 10.75 -10.10 -0.05
C GLY A 57 11.21 -9.94 1.41
N ASN A 58 10.39 -10.36 2.38
CA ASN A 58 10.70 -10.33 3.81
C ASN A 58 10.69 -11.75 4.39
N THR A 59 9.51 -12.36 4.48
CA THR A 59 9.34 -13.73 5.04
C THR A 59 9.08 -14.79 3.98
N ILE A 60 8.70 -14.39 2.77
CA ILE A 60 8.58 -15.25 1.58
C ILE A 60 9.26 -14.59 0.38
N ASP A 61 9.48 -15.36 -0.68
CA ASP A 61 10.05 -14.85 -1.94
C ASP A 61 9.26 -13.66 -2.50
N GLY A 62 9.98 -12.70 -3.06
CA GLY A 62 9.41 -11.47 -3.60
C GLY A 62 8.85 -11.61 -5.02
N CYS A 63 8.47 -10.48 -5.60
CA CYS A 63 7.81 -10.43 -6.92
C CYS A 63 8.78 -10.34 -8.11
N GLN A 64 10.10 -10.32 -7.89
CA GLN A 64 11.11 -10.28 -8.97
C GLN A 64 11.36 -11.69 -9.54
N ALA A 65 10.30 -12.30 -10.06
CA ALA A 65 10.27 -13.64 -10.60
C ALA A 65 9.18 -13.76 -11.68
N GLU A 66 9.22 -14.81 -12.49
CA GLU A 66 8.19 -15.08 -13.51
C GLU A 66 6.81 -15.36 -12.89
N TYR A 67 6.79 -15.91 -11.68
CA TYR A 67 5.58 -16.19 -10.91
C TYR A 67 5.79 -15.79 -9.44
N VAL A 68 4.72 -15.31 -8.81
CA VAL A 68 4.70 -15.00 -7.38
C VAL A 68 3.55 -15.76 -6.71
N ARG A 69 3.81 -16.32 -5.53
CA ARG A 69 2.78 -17.00 -4.74
C ARG A 69 2.13 -16.01 -3.77
N VAL A 70 0.89 -15.65 -4.02
CA VAL A 70 0.10 -14.80 -3.11
C VAL A 70 -0.64 -15.67 -2.08
N PRO A 71 -0.31 -15.61 -0.78
CA PRO A 71 -1.06 -16.32 0.25
C PRO A 71 -2.44 -15.68 0.46
N ASP A 72 -3.40 -16.48 0.94
CA ASP A 72 -4.72 -15.99 1.37
C ASP A 72 -5.40 -15.07 0.33
N ALA A 73 -5.49 -15.54 -0.92
CA ALA A 73 -5.90 -14.75 -2.09
C ALA A 73 -7.17 -13.91 -1.91
N LEU A 74 -8.16 -14.42 -1.17
CA LEU A 74 -9.41 -13.71 -0.88
C LEU A 74 -9.21 -12.42 -0.05
N ALA A 75 -8.16 -12.37 0.79
CA ALA A 75 -7.84 -11.21 1.60
C ALA A 75 -6.89 -10.24 0.87
N ASN A 76 -6.13 -10.73 -0.12
CA ASN A 76 -4.95 -10.03 -0.62
C ASN A 76 -5.00 -9.67 -2.11
N LEU A 77 -5.95 -10.21 -2.88
CA LEU A 77 -6.13 -9.89 -4.29
C LEU A 77 -7.32 -8.96 -4.50
N CYS A 78 -7.12 -7.97 -5.36
CA CYS A 78 -8.19 -7.12 -5.87
C CYS A 78 -8.24 -7.20 -7.41
N PRO A 79 -9.40 -7.45 -8.03
CA PRO A 79 -9.54 -7.39 -9.49
C PRO A 79 -9.18 -6.01 -10.05
N ILE A 80 -8.42 -5.98 -11.14
CA ILE A 80 -8.14 -4.74 -11.87
C ILE A 80 -9.31 -4.49 -12.84
N PRO A 81 -9.99 -3.33 -12.77
CA PRO A 81 -11.00 -2.95 -13.77
C PRO A 81 -10.44 -2.89 -15.19
N ASP A 82 -11.23 -3.31 -16.19
CA ASP A 82 -10.80 -3.39 -17.59
C ASP A 82 -10.32 -2.05 -18.19
N GLY A 83 -10.78 -0.92 -17.64
CA GLY A 83 -10.42 0.42 -18.09
C GLY A 83 -9.07 0.94 -17.59
N LEU A 84 -8.37 0.22 -16.71
CA LEU A 84 -7.10 0.66 -16.13
C LEU A 84 -5.91 -0.12 -16.69
N SER A 85 -4.84 0.60 -17.06
CA SER A 85 -3.56 0.02 -17.48
C SER A 85 -2.76 -0.51 -16.30
N ASP A 86 -1.76 -1.35 -16.57
CA ASP A 86 -0.89 -1.89 -15.53
C ASP A 86 -0.06 -0.77 -14.87
N GLU A 87 0.40 0.22 -15.64
CA GLU A 87 1.17 1.37 -15.16
C GLU A 87 0.35 2.27 -14.24
N GLU A 88 -0.96 2.42 -14.50
CA GLU A 88 -1.85 3.24 -13.67
C GLU A 88 -2.07 2.63 -12.28
N VAL A 89 -2.08 1.30 -12.19
CA VAL A 89 -2.29 0.58 -10.93
C VAL A 89 -1.01 0.12 -10.26
N LEU A 90 0.14 0.18 -10.95
CA LEU A 90 1.43 -0.34 -10.48
C LEU A 90 1.84 0.21 -9.11
N MET A 91 1.49 1.47 -8.83
CA MET A 91 1.86 2.15 -7.59
C MET A 91 0.93 1.84 -6.42
N CYS A 92 -0.26 1.29 -6.67
CA CYS A 92 -1.26 0.99 -5.64
C CYS A 92 -0.81 0.04 -4.51
N PRO A 93 -0.04 -1.04 -4.77
CA PRO A 93 0.28 -2.05 -3.76
C PRO A 93 1.07 -1.56 -2.56
N ASP A 94 1.95 -0.57 -2.78
CA ASP A 94 2.92 -0.11 -1.79
C ASP A 94 3.02 1.41 -1.80
N ILE A 95 3.47 2.00 -2.91
CA ILE A 95 3.79 3.43 -2.99
C ILE A 95 2.58 4.29 -2.60
N MET A 96 1.42 4.06 -3.21
CA MET A 96 0.20 4.81 -2.93
C MET A 96 -0.37 4.48 -1.55
N SER A 97 -0.45 3.20 -1.21
CA SER A 97 -1.06 2.74 0.06
C SER A 97 -0.25 3.20 1.27
N THR A 98 1.09 3.13 1.21
CA THR A 98 2.01 3.63 2.24
C THR A 98 1.92 5.15 2.37
N GLY A 99 1.88 5.88 1.25
CA GLY A 99 1.72 7.34 1.26
C GLY A 99 0.42 7.79 1.93
N PHE A 100 -0.70 7.18 1.54
CA PHE A 100 -2.01 7.46 2.14
C PHE A 100 -2.05 7.07 3.61
N SER A 101 -1.51 5.91 3.99
CA SER A 101 -1.41 5.52 5.40
C SER A 101 -0.61 6.55 6.21
N GLY A 102 0.45 7.14 5.65
CA GLY A 102 1.19 8.24 6.27
C GLY A 102 0.32 9.47 6.54
N ALA A 103 -0.45 9.90 5.54
CA ALA A 103 -1.36 11.04 5.67
C ALA A 103 -2.52 10.78 6.66
N GLU A 104 -3.10 9.58 6.63
CA GLU A 104 -4.15 9.14 7.56
C GLU A 104 -3.63 9.15 9.00
N ARG A 105 -2.42 8.63 9.23
CA ARG A 105 -1.79 8.62 10.56
C ARG A 105 -1.33 9.99 11.04
N ALA A 106 -1.10 10.92 10.11
CA ALA A 106 -0.85 12.32 10.42
C ALA A 106 -2.15 13.11 10.67
N GLU A 107 -3.31 12.47 10.54
CA GLU A 107 -4.64 13.06 10.76
C GLU A 107 -4.86 14.35 9.97
N VAL A 108 -4.40 14.38 8.71
CA VAL A 108 -4.51 15.57 7.84
C VAL A 108 -5.97 15.90 7.55
N ASN A 109 -6.35 17.16 7.79
CA ASN A 109 -7.68 17.69 7.52
C ASN A 109 -7.66 18.78 6.43
N ILE A 110 -8.84 19.09 5.92
CA ILE A 110 -9.03 20.20 4.97
C ILE A 110 -8.64 21.52 5.65
N GLY A 111 -7.69 22.24 5.05
CA GLY A 111 -7.20 23.52 5.56
C GLY A 111 -5.88 23.43 6.32
N ASP A 112 -5.38 22.22 6.59
CA ASP A 112 -4.11 22.04 7.28
C ASP A 112 -2.92 22.45 6.41
N SER A 113 -1.91 23.05 7.06
CA SER A 113 -0.58 23.22 6.48
C SER A 113 0.29 22.02 6.85
N VAL A 114 0.61 21.18 5.87
CA VAL A 114 1.36 19.93 6.07
C VAL A 114 2.77 20.05 5.52
N ALA A 115 3.76 19.59 6.29
CA ALA A 115 5.13 19.43 5.84
C ALA A 115 5.40 17.94 5.56
N VAL A 116 5.84 17.62 4.34
CA VAL A 116 6.24 16.27 3.94
C VAL A 116 7.76 16.23 3.79
N PHE A 117 8.41 15.44 4.63
CA PHE A 117 9.86 15.25 4.59
C PHE A 117 10.20 14.02 3.73
N ALA A 118 11.16 14.17 2.80
CA ALA A 118 11.56 13.17 1.81
C ALA A 118 10.47 12.79 0.78
N LEU A 119 10.41 13.56 -0.32
CA LEU A 119 9.60 13.24 -1.49
C LEU A 119 10.22 12.08 -2.28
N ALA A 120 10.09 10.86 -1.76
CA ALA A 120 10.22 9.64 -2.55
C ALA A 120 8.91 9.37 -3.31
N PRO A 121 8.86 8.47 -4.30
CA PRO A 121 7.63 8.13 -4.99
C PRO A 121 6.45 7.83 -4.05
N SER A 122 6.72 7.24 -2.88
CA SER A 122 5.73 6.94 -1.84
C SER A 122 5.00 8.17 -1.29
N ALA A 123 5.60 9.35 -1.36
CA ALA A 123 4.98 10.60 -0.93
C ALA A 123 4.13 11.26 -2.03
N CYS A 124 4.33 10.89 -3.29
CA CYS A 124 3.68 11.48 -4.48
C CYS A 124 2.65 10.53 -5.09
N ALA A 125 1.72 10.00 -4.29
CA ALA A 125 0.44 9.59 -4.84
C ALA A 125 -0.26 10.88 -5.31
N ARG A 126 -0.19 11.19 -6.61
CA ARG A 126 -0.68 12.44 -7.18
C ARG A 126 -2.16 12.61 -6.80
N TRP A 127 -2.40 13.54 -5.87
CA TRP A 127 -3.73 14.01 -5.53
C TRP A 127 -4.40 14.50 -6.82
N PRO A 128 -5.67 14.14 -7.12
CA PRO A 128 -6.36 14.71 -8.26
C PRO A 128 -6.37 16.23 -8.10
N GLU A 129 -5.73 16.93 -9.04
CA GLU A 129 -5.63 18.39 -9.04
C GLU A 129 -7.03 19.01 -9.02
N GLN A 130 -7.56 19.32 -7.83
CA GLN A 130 -8.60 20.32 -7.69
C GLN A 130 -7.95 21.70 -7.77
N GLY A 131 -7.71 22.14 -9.01
CA GLY A 131 -7.96 23.50 -9.48
C GLY A 131 -7.58 24.70 -8.60
N SER A 132 -6.43 24.71 -7.92
CA SER A 132 -5.91 25.96 -7.36
C SER A 132 -4.42 26.13 -7.67
N ARG A 133 -4.12 27.00 -8.63
CA ARG A 133 -2.78 27.53 -8.88
C ARG A 133 -2.37 28.37 -7.67
N VAL A 134 -1.59 27.79 -6.76
CA VAL A 134 -0.80 28.58 -5.81
C VAL A 134 0.46 29.03 -6.54
N PRO A 135 0.72 30.35 -6.71
CA PRO A 135 1.97 30.79 -7.33
C PRO A 135 3.16 30.43 -6.43
N PRO A 136 4.34 30.13 -7.01
CA PRO A 136 5.50 29.75 -6.22
C PRO A 136 5.91 30.91 -5.29
N PRO A 137 6.30 30.63 -4.03
CA PRO A 137 6.79 31.67 -3.14
C PRO A 137 8.09 32.25 -3.71
N SER A 138 8.15 33.57 -3.83
CA SER A 138 9.38 34.29 -4.13
C SER A 138 10.43 33.96 -3.07
N LEU A 139 11.57 33.40 -3.48
CA LEU A 139 12.74 33.21 -2.61
C LEU A 139 13.23 34.56 -2.10
N ALA A 140 12.75 34.98 -0.92
CA ALA A 140 13.40 35.99 -0.11
C ALA A 140 14.34 35.27 0.86
N SER A 141 15.63 35.34 0.56
CA SER A 141 16.72 34.87 1.42
C SER A 141 16.63 35.55 2.79
N THR A 142 16.25 34.81 3.82
CA THR A 142 16.40 35.25 5.21
C THR A 142 17.30 34.24 5.91
N PRO A 143 18.44 34.65 6.52
CA PRO A 143 19.36 33.72 7.13
C PRO A 143 18.79 33.17 8.45
N TRP A 144 18.77 31.84 8.58
CA TRP A 144 18.39 31.13 9.80
C TRP A 144 19.38 31.42 10.94
N PRO A 145 18.93 31.61 12.20
CA PRO A 145 19.83 31.72 13.34
C PRO A 145 20.37 30.33 13.70
N ARG A 146 21.70 30.25 13.89
CA ARG A 146 22.38 29.03 14.35
C ARG A 146 22.07 28.80 15.83
N ALA A 147 21.69 27.57 16.15
CA ALA A 147 21.84 26.98 17.49
C ALA A 147 23.02 26.00 17.44
#